data_AF-A0A0X3TFA2-F1
#
_entry.id   AF-A0A0X3TFA2-F1
#
_cell.length_a   1.000
_cell.length_b   1.000
_cell.length_c   1.000
_cell.angle_alpha   90.00
_cell.angle_beta   90.00
_cell.angle_gamma   90.00
#
_symmetry.space_group_name_H-M   'P 1'
#
loop_
_entity.id
_entity.type
_entity.pdbx_description
1 polymer ?
#
loop_
_entity_poly.entity_id
_entity_poly.type
_entity_poly.pdbx_seq_one_letter_code
_entity_poly.pdbx_strand_id
1 'polypeptide(L)'
;MMPTFAKFRPLLLAASLTGLTISNAYAVDADLSKEQTLKLCLEYNGLTDANEKKRYLTELDRRAQLSVTDHDNLDTINVEPGATACGMYMALGKPLQEEGRQLRPMVYKVVHVYPDHYYVTQSGLVMEKFERIEGKMPPKLTADKPRREGPPVIFNAPGGTHQTPH
;
A
#
# COMPACT_ATOMS: atom_id res chain seq x y z
N MET A 1 33.56 -21.33 73.87
CA MET A 1 33.66 -20.06 74.63
C MET A 1 34.16 -18.99 73.68
N MET A 2 33.29 -18.02 73.34
CA MET A 2 33.63 -16.74 72.69
C MET A 2 34.46 -15.87 73.67
N PRO A 3 35.28 -14.86 73.25
CA PRO A 3 34.75 -13.61 72.68
C PRO A 3 35.60 -12.77 71.67
N THR A 4 34.86 -12.14 70.74
CA THR A 4 34.87 -10.75 70.17
C THR A 4 36.10 -9.89 69.77
N PHE A 5 35.78 -9.04 68.77
CA PHE A 5 36.31 -7.73 68.33
C PHE A 5 37.35 -7.75 67.19
N ALA A 6 37.38 -6.88 66.19
CA ALA A 6 36.45 -5.93 65.56
C ALA A 6 37.17 -5.32 64.33
N LYS A 7 36.40 -4.63 63.46
CA LYS A 7 36.81 -3.63 62.46
C LYS A 7 37.54 -4.10 61.19
N PHE A 8 36.91 -3.90 60.03
CA PHE A 8 37.13 -2.73 59.15
C PHE A 8 36.36 -2.93 57.82
N ARG A 9 35.49 -1.99 57.46
CA ARG A 9 35.04 -1.79 56.07
C ARG A 9 36.08 -0.89 55.36
N PRO A 10 36.24 -1.02 54.03
CA PRO A 10 35.65 0.01 53.20
C PRO A 10 34.89 -0.52 51.99
N LEU A 11 33.84 0.23 51.69
CA LEU A 11 32.92 0.15 50.57
C LEU A 11 33.62 0.77 49.34
N LEU A 12 33.94 -0.01 48.31
CA LEU A 12 34.36 0.54 47.02
C LEU A 12 33.12 0.59 46.11
N LEU A 13 32.46 1.73 46.15
CA LEU A 13 31.41 2.12 45.22
C LEU A 13 32.10 2.53 43.90
N ALA A 14 32.21 1.63 42.94
CA ALA A 14 32.65 1.97 41.60
C ALA A 14 31.50 2.68 40.88
N ALA A 15 31.50 4.01 40.92
CA ALA A 15 30.63 4.85 40.11
C ALA A 15 31.11 4.81 38.65
N SER A 16 30.61 3.86 37.88
CA SER A 16 30.74 3.88 36.42
C SER A 16 29.85 4.99 35.87
N LEU A 17 30.45 6.17 35.63
CA LEU A 17 29.88 7.19 34.76
C LEU A 17 29.80 6.63 33.33
N THR A 18 28.70 5.97 33.00
CA THR A 18 28.30 5.80 31.61
C THR A 18 27.88 7.17 31.10
N GLY A 19 28.80 7.86 30.43
CA GLY A 19 28.52 9.06 29.68
C GLY A 19 27.44 8.74 28.65
N LEU A 20 26.24 9.28 28.84
CA LEU A 20 25.23 9.38 27.79
C LEU A 20 25.79 10.30 26.71
N THR A 21 26.42 9.72 25.70
CA THR A 21 26.60 10.40 24.43
C THR A 21 25.22 10.49 23.79
N ILE A 22 24.55 11.62 23.99
CA ILE A 22 23.37 12.01 23.23
C ILE A 22 23.86 12.24 21.80
N SER A 23 23.76 11.21 20.97
CA SER A 23 23.86 11.38 19.53
C SER A 23 22.69 12.26 19.10
N ASN A 24 22.94 13.55 18.94
CA ASN A 24 22.07 14.42 18.16
C ASN A 24 22.08 13.88 16.72
N ALA A 25 21.16 12.96 16.44
CA ALA A 25 20.76 12.66 15.09
C ALA A 25 20.17 13.95 14.52
N TYR A 26 20.91 14.55 13.59
CA TYR A 26 20.43 15.64 12.76
C TYR A 26 19.28 15.09 11.91
N ALA A 27 18.07 15.07 12.46
CA ALA A 27 16.87 14.96 11.67
C ALA A 27 16.79 16.25 10.84
N VAL A 28 17.33 16.21 9.64
CA VAL A 28 17.04 17.22 8.63
C VAL A 28 15.53 17.15 8.45
N ASP A 29 14.83 18.16 8.96
CA ASP A 29 13.40 18.35 8.82
C ASP A 29 13.11 18.67 7.34
N ALA A 30 13.24 17.66 6.49
CA ALA A 30 12.86 17.75 5.11
C ALA A 30 11.36 18.01 5.06
N ASP A 31 10.98 19.11 4.41
CA ASP A 31 9.60 19.52 4.22
C ASP A 31 8.90 18.55 3.27
N LEU A 32 8.21 17.57 3.84
CA LEU A 32 7.50 16.52 3.10
C LEU A 32 6.39 17.08 2.19
N SER A 33 5.92 18.31 2.43
CA SER A 33 4.85 18.91 1.63
C SER A 33 5.23 19.15 0.16
N LYS A 34 6.53 19.25 -0.13
CA LYS A 34 7.08 19.44 -1.48
C LYS A 34 7.39 18.13 -2.19
N GLU A 35 7.39 17.03 -1.47
CA GLU A 35 7.71 15.72 -2.02
C GLU A 35 6.55 15.14 -2.82
N GLN A 36 6.86 14.35 -3.84
CA GLN A 36 5.85 13.67 -4.64
C GLN A 36 5.15 12.58 -3.81
N THR A 37 3.83 12.48 -3.92
CA THR A 37 3.04 11.50 -3.14
C THR A 37 3.54 10.07 -3.33
N LEU A 38 3.83 9.67 -4.57
CA LEU A 38 4.33 8.31 -4.85
C LEU A 38 5.64 8.01 -4.11
N LYS A 39 6.53 9.00 -4.03
CA LYS A 39 7.79 8.87 -3.29
C LYS A 39 7.53 8.66 -1.80
N LEU A 40 6.61 9.43 -1.22
CA LEU A 40 6.23 9.28 0.20
C LEU A 40 5.65 7.89 0.50
N CYS A 41 4.76 7.37 -0.35
CA CYS A 41 4.16 6.04 -0.15
C CYS A 41 5.22 4.93 -0.18
N LEU A 42 6.18 5.01 -1.13
CA LEU A 42 7.23 4.00 -1.29
C LEU A 42 8.29 4.08 -0.19
N GLU A 43 8.71 5.27 0.20
CA GLU A 43 9.73 5.46 1.24
C GLU A 43 9.24 5.01 2.61
N TYR A 44 7.95 5.21 2.91
CA TYR A 44 7.34 4.77 4.17
C TYR A 44 7.62 3.30 4.50
N ASN A 45 7.57 2.42 3.48
CA ASN A 45 7.80 0.98 3.63
C ASN A 45 9.18 0.66 4.25
N GLY A 46 10.20 1.47 3.94
CA GLY A 46 11.56 1.28 4.44
C GLY A 46 11.88 2.00 5.75
N LEU A 47 10.96 2.82 6.28
CA LEU A 47 11.21 3.56 7.52
C LEU A 47 11.23 2.63 8.73
N THR A 48 12.17 2.89 9.63
CA THR A 48 12.29 2.17 10.91
C THR A 48 11.98 3.06 12.11
N ASP A 49 12.23 4.37 11.99
CA ASP A 49 11.92 5.33 13.04
C ASP A 49 10.41 5.64 13.13
N ALA A 50 9.87 5.55 14.35
CA ALA A 50 8.45 5.74 14.59
C ALA A 50 8.01 7.20 14.41
N ASN A 51 8.89 8.17 14.70
CA ASN A 51 8.55 9.59 14.53
C ASN A 51 8.52 9.96 13.04
N GLU A 52 9.47 9.46 12.24
CA GLU A 52 9.45 9.61 10.79
C GLU A 52 8.24 8.94 10.17
N LYS A 53 7.90 7.70 10.56
CA LYS A 53 6.66 7.04 10.11
C LYS A 53 5.43 7.90 10.38
N LYS A 54 5.32 8.46 11.59
CA LYS A 54 4.20 9.34 11.94
C LYS A 54 4.17 10.62 11.10
N ARG A 55 5.32 11.22 10.79
CA ARG A 55 5.42 12.42 9.92
C ARG A 55 4.95 12.11 8.51
N TYR A 56 5.41 11.00 7.92
CA TYR A 56 4.98 10.56 6.59
C TYR A 56 3.48 10.26 6.57
N LEU A 57 2.97 9.53 7.57
CA LEU A 57 1.55 9.19 7.67
C LEU A 57 0.68 10.47 7.75
N THR A 58 1.09 11.43 8.58
CA THR A 58 0.37 12.72 8.72
C THR A 58 0.30 13.47 7.39
N GLU A 59 1.38 13.49 6.61
CA GLU A 59 1.40 14.18 5.33
C GLU A 59 0.57 13.44 4.26
N LEU A 60 0.57 12.10 4.27
CA LEU A 60 -0.25 11.29 3.37
C LEU A 60 -1.75 11.43 3.67
N ASP A 61 -2.12 11.52 4.96
CA ASP A 61 -3.49 11.78 5.42
C ASP A 61 -3.96 13.17 5.03
N ARG A 62 -3.09 14.18 5.19
CA ARG A 62 -3.37 15.55 4.76
C ARG A 62 -3.68 15.63 3.26
N ARG A 63 -3.09 14.74 2.46
CA ARG A 63 -3.31 14.61 1.01
C ARG A 63 -4.48 13.71 0.64
N ALA A 64 -5.19 13.15 1.63
CA ALA A 64 -6.26 12.17 1.44
C ALA A 64 -5.85 10.99 0.55
N GLN A 65 -4.64 10.46 0.76
CA GLN A 65 -4.09 9.36 -0.03
C GLN A 65 -4.33 7.99 0.57
N LEU A 66 -4.84 7.93 1.80
CA LEU A 66 -5.10 6.71 2.55
C LEU A 66 -6.59 6.57 2.84
N SER A 67 -7.04 5.32 2.77
CA SER A 67 -8.38 4.89 3.15
C SER A 67 -8.37 4.40 4.60
N VAL A 68 -9.57 4.22 5.16
CA VAL A 68 -9.76 3.55 6.46
C VAL A 68 -9.12 2.16 6.45
N THR A 69 -9.31 1.41 5.36
CA THR A 69 -8.72 0.09 5.17
C THR A 69 -7.19 0.12 5.23
N ASP A 70 -6.56 1.18 4.73
CA ASP A 70 -5.10 1.31 4.82
C ASP A 70 -4.68 1.44 6.28
N HIS A 71 -5.32 2.35 7.04
CA HIS A 71 -5.04 2.54 8.47
C HIS A 71 -5.20 1.26 9.29
N ASP A 72 -6.24 0.49 9.03
CA ASP A 72 -6.50 -0.77 9.74
C ASP A 72 -5.42 -1.84 9.46
N ASN A 73 -4.72 -1.74 8.32
CA ASN A 73 -3.77 -2.75 7.87
C ASN A 73 -2.29 -2.32 7.91
N LEU A 74 -1.98 -1.06 8.28
CA LEU A 74 -0.60 -0.51 8.27
C LEU A 74 0.41 -1.38 9.02
N ASP A 75 0.01 -2.02 10.11
CA ASP A 75 0.90 -2.82 10.97
C ASP A 75 1.03 -4.29 10.54
N THR A 76 0.21 -4.74 9.59
CA THR A 76 0.06 -6.18 9.28
C THR A 76 0.64 -6.59 7.94
N ILE A 77 1.17 -5.65 7.14
CA ILE A 77 1.64 -5.88 5.76
C ILE A 77 0.53 -6.51 4.90
N ASN A 78 -0.74 -6.31 5.28
CA ASN A 78 -1.87 -6.86 4.57
C ASN A 78 -2.44 -5.82 3.59
N VAL A 79 -2.77 -6.27 2.39
CA VAL A 79 -3.43 -5.45 1.38
C VAL A 79 -4.66 -6.19 0.92
N GLU A 80 -5.82 -5.55 1.02
CA GLU A 80 -7.12 -6.10 0.66
C GLU A 80 -7.88 -5.16 -0.27
N PRO A 81 -8.88 -5.66 -1.02
CA PRO A 81 -9.77 -4.80 -1.79
C PRO A 81 -10.35 -3.67 -0.93
N GLY A 82 -10.34 -2.45 -1.46
CA GLY A 82 -10.70 -1.23 -0.75
C GLY A 82 -9.51 -0.45 -0.17
N ALA A 83 -8.32 -1.06 -0.07
CA ALA A 83 -7.08 -0.33 0.18
C ALA A 83 -6.76 0.63 -0.97
N THR A 84 -5.96 1.66 -0.69
CA THR A 84 -5.44 2.55 -1.75
C THR A 84 -4.17 1.96 -2.36
N ALA A 85 -3.81 2.42 -3.56
CA ALA A 85 -2.52 2.11 -4.16
C ALA A 85 -1.37 2.62 -3.28
N CYS A 86 -1.53 3.77 -2.62
CA CYS A 86 -0.54 4.29 -1.67
C CYS A 86 -0.37 3.34 -0.48
N GLY A 87 -1.46 2.92 0.17
CA GLY A 87 -1.41 1.95 1.26
C GLY A 87 -0.79 0.61 0.85
N MET A 88 -1.09 0.13 -0.36
CA MET A 88 -0.44 -1.03 -0.93
C MET A 88 1.09 -0.84 -1.06
N TYR A 89 1.55 0.30 -1.55
CA TYR A 89 2.99 0.60 -1.64
C TYR A 89 3.65 0.79 -0.28
N MET A 90 2.93 1.34 0.70
CA MET A 90 3.42 1.46 2.08
C MET A 90 3.60 0.09 2.73
N ALA A 91 2.68 -0.84 2.47
CA ALA A 91 2.73 -2.18 3.03
C ALA A 91 3.76 -3.08 2.32
N LEU A 92 3.77 -3.07 0.98
CA LEU A 92 4.52 -4.05 0.17
C LEU A 92 5.74 -3.47 -0.56
N GLY A 93 5.93 -2.16 -0.52
CA GLY A 93 6.98 -1.47 -1.26
C GLY A 93 6.70 -1.37 -2.76
N LYS A 94 7.77 -1.28 -3.55
CA LYS A 94 7.68 -1.18 -5.00
C LYS A 94 7.39 -2.57 -5.61
N PRO A 95 6.39 -2.71 -6.50
CA PRO A 95 6.17 -3.97 -7.20
C PRO A 95 7.30 -4.32 -8.17
N LEU A 96 7.40 -5.60 -8.50
CA LEU A 96 8.35 -6.15 -9.47
C LEU A 96 8.08 -5.60 -10.87
N GLN A 97 6.80 -5.47 -11.21
CA GLN A 97 6.34 -4.95 -12.48
C GLN A 97 4.96 -4.30 -12.31
N GLU A 98 4.72 -3.25 -13.08
CA GLU A 98 3.40 -2.62 -13.20
C GLU A 98 3.04 -2.47 -14.67
N GLU A 99 1.81 -2.82 -15.02
CA GLU A 99 1.28 -2.57 -16.36
C GLU A 99 -0.11 -1.95 -16.25
N GLY A 100 -0.28 -0.80 -16.92
CA GLY A 100 -1.47 0.02 -16.83
C GLY A 100 -2.13 0.23 -18.18
N ARG A 101 -3.46 0.32 -18.17
CA ARG A 101 -4.26 0.70 -19.33
C ARG A 101 -5.33 1.71 -18.93
N GLN A 102 -5.48 2.74 -19.74
CA GLN A 102 -6.62 3.63 -19.65
C GLN A 102 -7.87 2.94 -20.22
N LEU A 103 -8.90 2.77 -19.39
CA LEU A 103 -10.18 2.19 -19.81
C LEU A 103 -11.13 3.25 -20.38
N ARG A 104 -11.15 4.43 -19.75
CA ARG A 104 -11.95 5.61 -20.11
C ARG A 104 -11.17 6.88 -19.70
N PRO A 105 -11.55 8.08 -20.17
CA PRO A 105 -10.98 9.32 -19.66
C PRO A 105 -10.97 9.33 -18.12
N MET A 106 -9.82 9.59 -17.51
CA MET A 106 -9.60 9.60 -16.05
C MET A 106 -9.82 8.25 -15.31
N VAL A 107 -10.03 7.14 -16.02
CA VAL A 107 -10.19 5.81 -15.42
C VAL A 107 -9.09 4.88 -15.94
N TYR A 108 -8.16 4.58 -15.05
CA TYR A 108 -7.00 3.73 -15.33
C TYR A 108 -7.13 2.43 -14.56
N LYS A 109 -6.80 1.31 -15.19
CA LYS A 109 -6.66 0.01 -14.56
C LYS A 109 -5.18 -0.37 -14.60
N VAL A 110 -4.61 -0.78 -13.48
CA VAL A 110 -3.20 -1.17 -13.38
C VAL A 110 -3.10 -2.51 -12.68
N VAL A 111 -2.24 -3.39 -13.19
CA VAL A 111 -1.88 -4.66 -12.55
C VAL A 111 -0.49 -4.48 -11.94
N HIS A 112 -0.37 -4.74 -10.65
CA HIS A 112 0.86 -4.68 -9.88
C HIS A 112 1.30 -6.11 -9.54
N VAL A 113 2.53 -6.46 -9.92
CA VAL A 113 3.10 -7.79 -9.72
C VAL A 113 4.01 -7.79 -8.50
N TYR A 114 3.68 -8.62 -7.52
CA TYR A 114 4.51 -8.89 -6.34
C TYR A 114 5.00 -10.36 -6.37
N PRO A 115 5.87 -10.76 -5.43
CA PRO A 115 6.36 -12.14 -5.36
C PRO A 115 5.23 -13.17 -5.27
N ASP A 116 4.26 -12.95 -4.38
CA ASP A 116 3.23 -13.95 -4.06
C ASP A 116 1.84 -13.59 -4.58
N HIS A 117 1.63 -12.35 -5.04
CA HIS A 117 0.31 -11.84 -5.41
C HIS A 117 0.34 -10.92 -6.63
N TYR A 118 -0.80 -10.85 -7.31
CA TYR A 118 -1.16 -9.81 -8.24
C TYR A 118 -2.23 -8.91 -7.61
N TYR A 119 -2.02 -7.61 -7.64
CA TYR A 119 -3.02 -6.63 -7.22
C TYR A 119 -3.50 -5.85 -8.43
N VAL A 120 -4.81 -5.67 -8.53
CA VAL A 120 -5.43 -4.88 -9.58
C VAL A 120 -5.95 -3.60 -8.96
N THR A 121 -5.44 -2.47 -9.42
CA THR A 121 -5.96 -1.16 -9.03
C THR A 121 -6.80 -0.56 -10.15
N GLN A 122 -7.83 0.18 -9.76
CA GLN A 122 -8.59 1.03 -10.66
C GLN A 122 -8.67 2.43 -10.06
N SER A 123 -8.16 3.42 -10.79
CA SER A 123 -8.14 4.82 -10.35
C SER A 123 -7.56 5.01 -8.93
N GLY A 124 -6.52 4.24 -8.58
CA GLY A 124 -5.82 4.37 -7.30
C GLY A 124 -6.40 3.55 -6.13
N LEU A 125 -7.45 2.75 -6.35
CA LEU A 125 -7.99 1.82 -5.35
C LEU A 125 -7.72 0.38 -5.74
N VAL A 126 -7.35 -0.45 -4.78
CA VAL A 126 -7.21 -1.91 -4.94
C VAL A 126 -8.60 -2.51 -5.10
N MET A 127 -8.86 -3.10 -6.26
CA MET A 127 -10.14 -3.70 -6.60
C MET A 127 -10.11 -5.22 -6.37
N GLU A 128 -8.98 -5.86 -6.70
CA GLU A 128 -8.85 -7.31 -6.69
C GLU A 128 -7.45 -7.72 -6.24
N LYS A 129 -7.37 -8.83 -5.52
CA LYS A 129 -6.15 -9.51 -5.07
C LYS A 129 -6.18 -10.94 -5.58
N PHE A 130 -5.12 -11.37 -6.24
CA PHE A 130 -4.98 -12.74 -6.74
C PHE A 130 -3.67 -13.32 -6.28
N GLU A 131 -3.66 -14.60 -5.89
CA GLU A 131 -2.42 -15.32 -5.64
C GLU A 131 -1.64 -15.54 -6.95
N ARG A 132 -0.32 -15.41 -6.86
CA ARG A 132 0.60 -15.69 -7.96
C ARG A 132 0.95 -17.18 -7.95
N ILE A 133 0.38 -17.88 -8.92
CA ILE A 133 0.64 -19.30 -9.14
C ILE A 133 1.61 -19.43 -10.32
N GLU A 134 2.68 -20.21 -10.15
CA GLU A 134 3.66 -20.44 -11.21
C GLU A 134 2.97 -20.97 -12.49
N GLY A 135 3.35 -20.41 -13.65
CA GLY A 135 2.76 -20.76 -14.95
C GLY A 135 1.39 -20.13 -15.23
N LYS A 136 0.74 -19.48 -14.26
CA LYS A 136 -0.52 -18.74 -14.48
C LYS A 136 -0.22 -17.29 -14.82
N MET A 137 -0.80 -16.81 -15.92
CA MET A 137 -0.61 -15.43 -16.36
C MET A 137 -1.32 -14.44 -15.42
N PRO A 138 -0.78 -13.21 -15.28
CA PRO A 138 -1.44 -12.14 -14.55
C PRO A 138 -2.85 -11.84 -15.07
N PRO A 139 -3.74 -11.27 -14.24
CA PRO A 139 -5.07 -10.84 -14.68
C PRO A 139 -5.01 -9.91 -15.90
N LYS A 140 -5.94 -10.09 -16.85
CA LYS A 140 -6.01 -9.25 -18.04
C LYS A 140 -6.48 -7.83 -17.68
N LEU A 141 -5.84 -6.84 -18.31
CA LEU A 141 -6.25 -5.43 -18.21
C LEU A 141 -7.57 -5.13 -18.94
N THR A 142 -8.02 -6.02 -19.84
CA THR A 142 -9.28 -5.91 -20.57
C THR A 142 -10.24 -7.01 -20.15
N ALA A 143 -11.47 -6.63 -19.81
CA ALA A 143 -12.59 -7.56 -19.83
C ALA A 143 -13.02 -7.80 -21.28
N ASP A 144 -13.28 -9.05 -21.64
CA ASP A 144 -13.92 -9.36 -22.91
C ASP A 144 -15.31 -8.70 -22.93
N LYS A 145 -15.63 -7.98 -24.01
CA LYS A 145 -16.94 -7.31 -24.10
C LYS A 145 -18.03 -8.38 -24.04
N PRO A 146 -19.06 -8.23 -23.18
CA PRO A 146 -20.17 -9.16 -23.18
C PRO A 146 -20.80 -9.16 -24.57
N ARG A 147 -21.06 -10.37 -25.10
CA ARG A 147 -21.73 -10.55 -26.38
C ARG A 147 -23.09 -9.86 -26.29
N ARG A 148 -23.24 -8.72 -26.96
CA ARG A 148 -24.54 -8.06 -27.07
C ARG A 148 -25.43 -8.98 -27.89
N GLU A 149 -26.47 -9.51 -27.26
CA GLU A 149 -27.58 -10.07 -28.02
C GLU A 149 -28.25 -8.92 -28.78
N GLY A 150 -28.68 -9.19 -30.02
CA GLY A 150 -29.40 -8.20 -30.82
C GLY A 150 -30.67 -7.75 -30.10
N PRO A 151 -31.20 -6.55 -30.40
CA PRO A 151 -32.50 -6.15 -29.87
C PRO A 151 -33.54 -7.23 -30.20
N PRO A 152 -34.49 -7.53 -29.28
CA PRO A 152 -35.54 -8.50 -29.54
C PRO A 152 -36.28 -8.07 -30.81
N VAL A 153 -36.30 -8.95 -31.81
CA VAL A 153 -37.01 -8.71 -33.07
C VAL A 153 -38.51 -8.74 -32.73
N ILE A 154 -39.11 -7.57 -32.59
CA ILE A 154 -40.57 -7.46 -32.45
C ILE A 154 -41.16 -7.78 -33.82
N PHE A 155 -41.57 -9.04 -34.02
CA PHE A 155 -42.10 -9.53 -35.29
C PHE A 155 -43.43 -8.86 -35.71
N ASN A 156 -44.01 -8.02 -34.87
CA ASN A 156 -45.34 -7.40 -35.05
C ASN A 156 -45.36 -5.89 -34.74
N ALA A 157 -44.32 -5.12 -35.11
CA ALA A 157 -44.42 -3.66 -35.10
C ALA A 157 -45.31 -3.21 -36.29
N PRO A 158 -46.37 -2.41 -36.07
CA PRO A 158 -47.21 -1.90 -37.15
C PRO A 158 -46.39 -0.88 -37.97
N GLY A 159 -45.76 -1.36 -39.05
CA GLY A 159 -44.90 -0.55 -39.93
C GLY A 159 -43.71 -1.29 -40.56
N GLY A 160 -43.44 -2.54 -40.17
CA GLY A 160 -42.38 -3.35 -40.80
C GLY A 160 -42.82 -3.92 -42.15
N THR A 161 -42.52 -3.22 -43.25
CA THR A 161 -42.68 -3.79 -44.59
C THR A 161 -41.65 -4.89 -44.82
N HIS A 162 -42.12 -6.12 -45.00
CA HIS A 162 -41.34 -7.21 -45.55
C HIS A 162 -40.91 -6.83 -46.97
N GLN A 163 -39.67 -6.39 -47.16
CA GLN A 163 -39.05 -6.43 -48.48
C GLN A 163 -38.56 -7.87 -48.71
N THR A 164 -39.39 -8.66 -49.40
CA THR A 164 -38.95 -9.93 -49.99
C THR A 164 -38.05 -9.65 -51.19
N PRO A 165 -36.88 -10.30 -51.30
CA PRO A 165 -36.03 -10.19 -52.48
C PRO A 165 -36.63 -11.03 -53.63
N HIS A 166 -36.76 -10.40 -54.80
CA HIS A 166 -36.94 -11.07 -56.09
C HIS A 166 -35.58 -11.29 -56.75
#